data_AF-A0A3M2DE53-F1
#
_entry.id   AF-A0A3M2DE53-F1
#
_cell.length_a   1.000
_cell.length_b   1.000
_cell.length_c   1.000
_cell.angle_alpha   90.00
_cell.angle_beta   90.00
_cell.angle_gamma   90.00
#
_symmetry.space_group_name_H-M   'P 1'
#
loop_
_entity.id
_entity.type
_entity.pdbx_description
1 polymer ?
#
loop_
_entity_poly.entity_id
_entity_poly.type
_entity_poly.pdbx_seq_one_letter_code
_entity_poly.pdbx_strand_id
1 'polypeptide(L)'
;MANNLEFVTIEGLLTYAEELVTRPVPDRVFPPLPPPAHSTTTRLRLARQALTALREFAKRAHMGFRDAQDYQRTLQALCKESCEGDPLAWYAAWNY
;
A
#
# COMPACT_ATOMS: atom_id res chain seq x y z
N MET A 1 -18.02 22.77 -17.07
CA MET A 1 -17.70 21.90 -15.92
C MET A 1 -16.77 20.82 -16.45
N ALA A 2 -15.51 20.79 -16.02
CA ALA A 2 -14.59 19.74 -16.46
C ALA A 2 -14.93 18.47 -15.66
N ASN A 3 -15.44 17.44 -16.34
CA ASN A 3 -15.51 16.10 -15.77
C ASN A 3 -14.07 15.60 -15.66
N ASN A 4 -13.45 15.73 -14.48
CA ASN A 4 -12.18 15.06 -14.21
C ASN A 4 -12.43 13.56 -14.27
N LEU A 5 -11.87 12.91 -15.30
CA LEU A 5 -11.83 11.46 -15.39
C LEU A 5 -10.75 10.97 -14.42
N GLU A 6 -11.16 10.22 -13.40
CA GLU A 6 -10.23 9.50 -12.53
C GLU A 6 -9.83 8.19 -13.20
N PHE A 7 -8.64 8.17 -13.81
CA PHE A 7 -8.11 6.97 -14.47
C PHE A 7 -7.50 5.96 -13.50
N VAL A 8 -7.12 6.42 -12.30
CA VAL A 8 -6.58 5.59 -11.22
C VAL A 8 -7.45 5.80 -10.00
N THR A 9 -8.16 4.75 -9.57
CA THR A 9 -8.94 4.75 -8.34
C THR A 9 -8.30 3.81 -7.33
N ILE A 10 -8.51 4.09 -6.04
CA ILE A 10 -7.98 3.23 -4.98
C ILE A 10 -8.59 1.82 -5.04
N GLU A 11 -9.84 1.72 -5.50
CA GLU A 11 -10.53 0.47 -5.80
C GLU A 11 -9.84 -0.27 -6.93
N GLY A 12 -9.54 0.40 -8.04
CA GLY A 12 -8.85 -0.21 -9.17
C GLY A 12 -7.46 -0.72 -8.80
N LEU A 13 -6.72 0.05 -7.99
CA LEU A 13 -5.41 -0.37 -7.49
C LEU A 13 -5.51 -1.55 -6.53
N LEU A 14 -6.51 -1.59 -5.66
CA LEU A 14 -6.73 -2.72 -4.76
C LEU A 14 -7.12 -3.98 -5.55
N THR A 15 -8.06 -3.88 -6.48
CA THR A 15 -8.45 -4.99 -7.36
C THR A 15 -7.24 -5.51 -8.13
N TYR A 16 -6.41 -4.63 -8.67
CA TYR A 16 -5.18 -5.03 -9.34
C TYR A 16 -4.22 -5.77 -8.40
N ALA A 17 -4.07 -5.32 -7.16
CA ALA A 17 -3.23 -5.98 -6.16
C ALA A 17 -3.75 -7.38 -5.78
N GLU A 18 -5.07 -7.53 -5.64
CA GLU A 18 -5.73 -8.80 -5.38
C GLU A 18 -5.55 -9.78 -6.56
N GLU A 19 -5.58 -9.30 -7.80
CA GLU A 19 -5.27 -10.11 -8.98
C GLU A 19 -3.78 -10.42 -9.13
N LEU A 20 -2.88 -9.57 -8.63
CA LEU A 20 -1.45 -9.84 -8.67
C LEU A 20 -1.07 -11.04 -7.80
N VAL A 21 -1.70 -11.22 -6.64
CA VAL A 21 -1.38 -12.32 -5.71
C VAL A 21 -1.88 -13.68 -6.18
N THR A 22 -2.80 -13.74 -7.13
CA THR A 22 -3.25 -15.00 -7.74
C THR A 22 -2.33 -15.48 -8.85
N ARG A 23 -1.36 -14.66 -9.28
CA ARG A 23 -0.45 -15.01 -10.36
C ARG A 23 0.51 -16.12 -9.93
N PRO A 24 0.78 -17.10 -10.82
CA PRO A 24 1.76 -18.13 -10.56
C PRO A 24 3.15 -17.51 -10.37
N VAL A 25 3.79 -17.86 -9.25
CA VAL A 25 5.16 -17.46 -8.95
C VAL A 25 6.11 -18.39 -9.70
N PRO A 26 7.16 -17.88 -10.39
CA PRO A 26 8.12 -18.72 -11.11
C PRO A 26 8.80 -19.75 -10.19
N ASP A 27 9.12 -20.94 -10.72
CA ASP A 27 9.64 -22.12 -9.99
C ASP A 27 10.87 -21.88 -9.08
N ARG A 28 11.56 -20.74 -9.23
CA ARG A 28 12.78 -20.41 -8.47
C ARG A 28 12.58 -19.30 -7.44
N VAL A 29 11.33 -18.89 -7.20
CA VAL A 29 10.99 -17.84 -6.26
C VAL A 29 10.10 -18.43 -5.18
N PHE A 30 10.53 -18.31 -3.92
CA PHE A 30 9.67 -18.65 -2.80
C PHE A 30 8.50 -17.66 -2.76
N PRO A 31 7.24 -18.14 -2.79
CA PRO A 31 6.11 -17.23 -2.69
C PRO A 31 6.17 -16.49 -1.35
N PRO A 32 5.85 -15.19 -1.33
CA PRO A 32 5.76 -14.46 -0.07
C PRO A 32 4.68 -15.06 0.84
N LEU A 33 4.74 -14.76 2.14
CA LEU A 33 3.67 -15.13 3.05
C LEU A 33 2.33 -14.60 2.52
N PRO A 34 1.25 -15.39 2.63
CA PRO A 34 -0.06 -14.92 2.21
C PRO A 34 -0.47 -13.69 3.03
N PRO A 35 -1.12 -12.70 2.40
CA PRO A 35 -1.59 -11.51 3.11
C PRO A 35 -2.63 -11.89 4.17
N PRO A 36 -2.85 -11.02 5.18
CA PRO A 36 -3.94 -11.18 6.13
C PRO A 36 -5.29 -11.39 5.43
N ALA A 37 -6.13 -12.24 6.04
CA ALA A 37 -7.46 -12.58 5.53
C ALA A 37 -8.49 -11.46 5.77
N HIS A 38 -8.21 -10.26 5.23
CA HIS A 38 -9.13 -9.14 5.24
C HIS A 38 -10.09 -9.19 4.05
N SER A 39 -11.34 -8.78 4.28
CA SER A 39 -12.28 -8.53 3.20
C SER A 39 -11.82 -7.35 2.33
N THR A 40 -12.24 -7.30 1.06
CA THR A 40 -11.99 -6.16 0.16
C THR A 40 -12.46 -4.83 0.78
N THR A 41 -13.64 -4.82 1.42
CA THR A 41 -14.15 -3.63 2.13
C THR A 41 -13.22 -3.17 3.25
N THR A 42 -12.69 -4.12 4.03
CA THR A 42 -11.69 -3.82 5.07
C THR A 42 -10.43 -3.25 4.46
N ARG A 43 -9.91 -3.84 3.39
CA ARG A 43 -8.70 -3.35 2.70
C ARG A 43 -8.88 -1.96 2.11
N LEU A 44 -10.05 -1.64 1.52
CA LEU A 44 -10.35 -0.29 1.04
C LEU A 44 -10.37 0.74 2.18
N ARG A 45 -10.98 0.38 3.32
CA ARG A 45 -10.97 1.25 4.51
C ARG A 45 -9.54 1.53 4.96
N LEU A 46 -8.72 0.48 5.09
CA LEU A 46 -7.32 0.59 5.49
C LEU A 46 -6.50 1.44 4.51
N ALA A 47 -6.63 1.18 3.20
CA ALA A 47 -5.92 1.93 2.18
C ALA A 47 -6.26 3.42 2.22
N ARG A 48 -7.56 3.77 2.33
CA ARG A 48 -8.00 5.17 2.45
C ARG A 48 -7.49 5.84 3.72
N GLN A 49 -7.47 5.12 4.85
CA GLN A 49 -6.93 5.64 6.11
C GLN A 49 -5.42 5.93 6.02
N ALA A 50 -4.68 5.10 5.27
CA ALA A 50 -3.24 5.26 5.09
C ALA A 50 -2.85 6.49 4.24
N LEU A 51 -3.72 6.99 3.36
CA LEU A 51 -3.40 8.12 2.47
C LEU A 51 -2.93 9.38 3.22
N THR A 52 -3.59 9.73 4.34
CA THR A 52 -3.17 10.91 5.13
C THR A 52 -1.81 10.69 5.74
N ALA A 53 -1.55 9.49 6.28
CA ALA A 53 -0.29 9.16 6.92
C ALA A 53 0.86 9.10 5.89
N LEU A 54 0.59 8.60 4.68
CA LEU A 54 1.53 8.59 3.56
C LEU A 54 1.90 10.00 3.07
N ARG A 55 0.94 10.94 3.04
CA ARG A 55 1.23 12.33 2.69
C ARG A 55 2.17 12.98 3.70
N GLU A 56 1.95 12.75 4.99
CA GLU A 56 2.87 13.25 6.03
C GLU A 56 4.23 12.57 5.97
N PHE A 57 4.26 11.26 5.70
CA PHE A 57 5.51 10.54 5.46
C PHE A 57 6.28 11.10 4.26
N ALA A 58 5.61 11.40 3.15
CA ALA A 58 6.22 11.99 1.97
C ALA A 58 6.83 13.36 2.29
N LYS A 59 6.14 14.20 3.07
CA LYS A 59 6.70 15.48 3.55
C LYS A 59 7.96 15.27 4.38
N ARG A 60 7.93 14.33 5.33
CA ARG A 60 9.09 13.97 6.14
C ARG A 60 10.25 13.44 5.28
N ALA A 61 9.96 12.62 4.27
CA ALA A 61 10.96 12.11 3.35
C ALA A 61 11.66 13.22 2.56
N HIS A 62 10.94 14.28 2.18
CA HIS A 62 11.53 15.46 1.53
C HIS A 62 12.46 16.24 2.46
N MET A 63 12.24 16.20 3.78
CA MET A 63 13.15 16.80 4.77
C MET A 63 14.41 15.94 5.02
N GLY A 64 14.39 14.69 4.55
CA GLY A 64 15.47 13.73 4.72
C GLY A 64 15.29 12.85 5.97
N PHE A 65 15.90 11.66 5.89
CA PHE A 65 16.06 10.73 7.01
C PHE A 65 17.53 10.68 7.41
N ARG A 66 17.81 10.22 8.63
CA ARG A 66 19.20 10.11 9.12
C ARG A 66 20.04 9.17 8.24
N ASP A 67 19.44 8.04 7.86
CA ASP A 67 20.04 7.02 7.00
C ASP A 67 18.95 6.18 6.33
N ALA A 68 19.35 5.25 5.46
CA ALA A 68 18.43 4.35 4.75
C ALA A 68 17.67 3.40 5.71
N GLN A 69 18.27 3.02 6.83
CA GLN A 69 17.66 2.10 7.79
C GLN A 69 16.56 2.80 8.60
N ASP A 70 16.74 4.08 8.91
CA ASP A 70 15.73 4.94 9.54
C ASP A 70 14.52 5.15 8.61
N TYR A 71 14.76 5.41 7.32
CA TYR A 71 13.71 5.45 6.31
C TYR A 71 12.93 4.13 6.25
N GLN A 72 13.63 3.00 6.10
CA GLN A 72 13.00 1.68 5.98
C GLN A 72 12.19 1.29 7.21
N ARG A 73 12.72 1.53 8.43
CA ARG A 73 12.00 1.24 9.68
C ARG A 73 10.75 2.11 9.81
N THR A 74 10.85 3.39 9.47
CA THR A 74 9.69 4.30 9.50
C THR A 74 8.63 3.85 8.49
N LEU A 75 9.03 3.46 7.27
CA LEU A 75 8.11 2.97 6.25
C LEU A 75 7.40 1.67 6.68
N GLN A 76 8.14 0.73 7.27
CA GLN A 76 7.59 -0.53 7.79
C GLN A 76 6.60 -0.28 8.95
N ALA A 77 6.95 0.62 9.88
CA ALA A 77 6.06 1.01 10.97
C ALA A 77 4.77 1.63 10.42
N LEU A 78 4.89 2.50 9.42
CA LEU A 78 3.74 3.15 8.78
C LEU A 78 2.78 2.13 8.16
N CYS A 79 3.29 1.14 7.43
CA CYS A 79 2.46 0.05 6.88
C CYS A 79 1.74 -0.72 8.00
N LYS A 80 2.47 -1.09 9.06
CA LYS A 80 1.91 -1.82 10.20
C LYS A 80 0.80 -1.03 10.89
N GLU A 81 0.99 0.27 11.11
CA GLU A 81 0.07 1.12 11.86
C GLU A 81 -1.16 1.53 11.02
N SER A 82 -0.96 1.86 9.75
CA SER A 82 -2.02 2.42 8.90
C SER A 82 -2.81 1.37 8.11
N CYS A 83 -2.18 0.24 7.80
CA CYS A 83 -2.79 -0.83 7.01
C CYS A 83 -2.89 -2.15 7.79
N GLU A 84 -2.67 -2.14 9.11
CA GLU A 84 -2.62 -3.36 9.93
C GLU A 84 -1.62 -4.41 9.39
N GLY A 85 -0.60 -3.95 8.65
CA GLY A 85 0.36 -4.81 7.95
C GLY A 85 -0.17 -5.52 6.71
N ASP A 86 -1.37 -5.19 6.22
CA ASP A 86 -1.92 -5.74 4.98
C ASP A 86 -1.19 -5.16 3.75
N PRO A 87 -0.44 -5.98 2.99
CA PRO A 87 0.37 -5.50 1.88
C PRO A 87 -0.47 -5.05 0.67
N LEU A 88 -1.72 -5.51 0.53
CA LEU A 88 -2.59 -5.12 -0.59
C LEU A 88 -3.24 -3.77 -0.33
N ALA A 89 -3.72 -3.54 0.90
CA ALA A 89 -4.16 -2.21 1.32
C ALA A 89 -3.02 -1.19 1.23
N TRP A 90 -1.82 -1.58 1.66
CA TRP A 90 -0.62 -0.77 1.54
C TRP A 90 -0.26 -0.47 0.08
N TYR A 91 -0.28 -1.47 -0.80
CA TYR A 91 -0.04 -1.28 -2.23
C TYR A 91 -1.02 -0.28 -2.83
N ALA A 92 -2.32 -0.42 -2.56
CA ALA A 92 -3.33 0.48 -3.11
C ALA A 92 -3.13 1.92 -2.62
N ALA A 93 -2.80 2.11 -1.34
CA ALA A 93 -2.55 3.44 -0.77
C ALA A 93 -1.25 4.08 -1.29
N TRP A 94 -0.17 3.30 -1.42
CA TRP A 94 1.13 3.80 -1.87
C TRP A 94 1.13 4.26 -3.33
N ASN A 95 0.31 3.62 -4.18
CA ASN A 95 0.27 3.89 -5.62
C ASN A 95 -0.86 4.85 -6.04
N TYR A 96 -1.62 5.38 -5.08
CA TYR A 96 -2.70 6.35 -5.32
C TYR A 96 -2.22 7.79 -5.09
#